data_AF-A0A7S2KFX2-F1
#
_entry.id   AF-A0A7S2KFX2-F1
#
_cell.length_a   1.000
_cell.length_b   1.000
_cell.length_c   1.000
_cell.angle_alpha   90.00
_cell.angle_beta   90.00
_cell.angle_gamma   90.00
#
_symmetry.space_group_name_H-M   'P 1'
#
loop_
_entity.id
_entity.type
_entity.pdbx_description
1 polymer ?
#
loop_
_entity_poly.entity_id
_entity_poly.type
_entity_poly.pdbx_seq_one_letter_code
_entity_poly.pdbx_strand_id
1 'polypeptide(L)'
;DNAKTKTKKRPACVAFDMGATPCFDDAILAKYVFLSHGHIDHVGALFSHARAHAVSCGGEAPTYFVPAQLLPQIEQCRNAMSMIDSFTTTTSGDENKTTGRENLLKMTLVPVNPGDEFPLKGITYGSKTNFFVRAFEVDHAGHTALGYTIGSRTKTAGLKREYQNLDGDAIRELVQSGVRVKAGTVEKVEVAYSGDTCRHGLMKDCLHSPESMNEKLSKSATFLQQAFQAELLICELTFLDSAEDETQRQRSVERGHLHINDLEDIFASHGRLNSNDENETKSILFYHLSGRYGPASRALDYIAAGLPSQIRNSCQVAIKSLLSEKEKAAGHGIQQLLQPNGCVSVEDYLRWKKGNNNAKA
;
A
#
# COMPACT_ATOMS: atom_id res chain seq x y z
N ASP A 1 30.67 -29.12 20.29
CA ASP A 1 29.93 -28.67 19.11
C ASP A 1 28.94 -27.55 19.41
N ASN A 2 29.37 -26.31 19.22
CA ASN A 2 28.51 -25.12 19.36
C ASN A 2 27.74 -24.90 18.04
N ALA A 3 26.61 -25.57 17.90
CA ALA A 3 25.64 -25.26 16.85
C ALA A 3 25.00 -23.90 17.15
N LYS A 4 25.62 -22.82 16.64
CA LYS A 4 24.96 -21.50 16.53
C LYS A 4 23.68 -21.70 15.73
N THR A 5 22.54 -21.77 16.43
CA THR A 5 21.21 -21.67 15.85
C THR A 5 21.16 -20.40 15.03
N LYS A 6 21.23 -20.52 13.70
CA LYS A 6 20.96 -19.42 12.78
C LYS A 6 19.54 -18.96 13.08
N THR A 7 19.39 -17.83 13.75
CA THR A 7 18.11 -17.15 13.91
C THR A 7 17.56 -16.93 12.50
N LYS A 8 16.47 -17.63 12.15
CA LYS A 8 15.74 -17.37 10.90
C LYS A 8 15.39 -15.89 10.92
N LYS A 9 15.98 -15.10 10.01
CA LYS A 9 15.62 -13.69 9.85
C LYS A 9 14.11 -13.66 9.57
N ARG A 10 13.36 -12.98 10.41
CA ARG A 10 11.92 -12.76 10.19
C ARG A 10 11.76 -11.99 8.87
N PRO A 11 10.73 -12.31 8.06
CA PRO A 11 10.44 -11.53 6.86
C PRO A 11 10.18 -10.07 7.25
N ALA A 12 10.58 -9.15 6.36
CA ALA A 12 10.24 -7.74 6.55
C ALA A 12 8.72 -7.57 6.44
N CYS A 13 8.15 -6.77 7.34
CA CYS A 13 6.72 -6.49 7.38
C CYS A 13 6.53 -4.97 7.38
N VAL A 14 5.65 -4.50 6.50
CA VAL A 14 5.22 -3.11 6.38
C VAL A 14 3.70 -3.08 6.32
N ALA A 15 3.09 -1.99 6.78
CA ALA A 15 1.66 -1.78 6.71
C ALA A 15 1.34 -0.44 6.04
N PHE A 16 0.25 -0.42 5.27
CA PHE A 16 -0.39 0.80 4.81
C PHE A 16 -1.68 0.96 5.61
N ASP A 17 -1.82 2.11 6.28
CA ASP A 17 -2.84 2.39 7.28
C ASP A 17 -2.85 1.41 8.47
N MET A 18 -3.62 1.75 9.51
CA MET A 18 -3.77 0.99 10.74
C MET A 18 -5.18 1.18 11.34
N GLY A 19 -6.16 0.69 10.59
CA GLY A 19 -7.55 0.60 11.00
C GLY A 19 -7.82 -0.47 12.06
N ALA A 20 -9.00 -0.40 12.69
CA ALA A 20 -9.50 -1.48 13.53
C ALA A 20 -9.98 -2.65 12.65
N THR A 21 -9.16 -3.70 12.54
CA THR A 21 -9.42 -4.83 11.64
C THR A 21 -9.38 -6.18 12.37
N PRO A 22 -10.17 -7.20 11.93
CA PRO A 22 -10.09 -8.55 12.47
C PRO A 22 -8.73 -9.24 12.29
N CYS A 23 -7.89 -8.79 11.35
CA CYS A 23 -6.53 -9.30 11.10
C CYS A 23 -5.44 -8.41 11.73
N PHE A 24 -5.74 -7.76 12.84
CA PHE A 24 -4.81 -6.84 13.52
C PHE A 24 -3.51 -7.52 13.94
N ASP A 25 -3.56 -8.81 14.27
CA ASP A 25 -2.42 -9.64 14.65
C ASP A 25 -1.39 -9.80 13.54
N ASP A 26 -1.83 -9.90 12.28
CA ASP A 26 -0.94 -9.95 11.10
C ASP A 26 -0.09 -8.68 10.96
N ALA A 27 -0.64 -7.54 11.42
CA ALA A 27 0.01 -6.24 11.31
C ALA A 27 0.97 -5.93 12.47
N ILE A 28 0.90 -6.63 13.61
CA ILE A 28 1.69 -6.34 14.82
C ILE A 28 3.21 -6.30 14.53
N LEU A 29 3.69 -7.11 13.60
CA LEU A 29 5.12 -7.18 13.27
C LEU A 29 5.57 -6.07 12.31
N ALA A 30 4.66 -5.23 11.81
CA ALA A 30 4.98 -4.16 10.88
C ALA A 30 5.85 -3.10 11.56
N LYS A 31 7.10 -3.00 11.11
CA LYS A 31 8.05 -2.00 11.61
C LYS A 31 7.79 -0.62 11.02
N TYR A 32 7.36 -0.60 9.76
CA TYR A 32 7.05 0.62 9.03
C TYR A 32 5.57 0.64 8.71
N VAL A 33 4.89 1.71 9.13
CA VAL A 33 3.48 1.95 8.87
C VAL A 33 3.34 3.27 8.13
N PHE A 34 2.66 3.28 6.98
CA PHE A 34 2.44 4.46 6.16
C PHE A 34 0.98 4.85 6.22
N LEU A 35 0.66 6.01 6.80
CA LEU A 35 -0.72 6.49 6.91
C LEU A 35 -1.08 7.31 5.68
N SER A 36 -2.13 6.93 4.97
CA SER A 36 -2.64 7.69 3.83
C SER A 36 -3.28 9.00 4.28
N HIS A 37 -4.17 8.94 5.27
CA HIS A 37 -4.91 10.08 5.79
C HIS A 37 -5.41 9.82 7.23
N GLY A 38 -6.25 10.73 7.75
CA GLY A 38 -6.62 10.78 9.17
C GLY A 38 -7.99 10.21 9.56
N HIS A 39 -8.73 9.56 8.65
CA HIS A 39 -10.03 8.99 9.03
C HIS A 39 -9.86 7.80 9.98
N ILE A 40 -10.86 7.62 10.85
CA ILE A 40 -10.76 6.73 12.01
C ILE A 40 -10.62 5.25 11.63
N ASP A 41 -11.18 4.85 10.51
CA ASP A 41 -11.03 3.53 9.92
C ASP A 41 -9.63 3.28 9.33
N HIS A 42 -8.81 4.31 9.15
CA HIS A 42 -7.41 4.20 8.73
C HIS A 42 -6.40 4.38 9.87
N VAL A 43 -6.79 4.99 10.99
CA VAL A 43 -5.86 5.26 12.12
C VAL A 43 -6.33 4.72 13.47
N GLY A 44 -7.52 4.13 13.55
CA GLY A 44 -8.19 3.78 14.81
C GLY A 44 -7.43 2.77 15.68
N ALA A 45 -6.56 1.95 15.09
CA ALA A 45 -5.74 0.97 15.82
C ALA A 45 -4.28 1.41 16.00
N LEU A 46 -3.91 2.64 15.63
CA LEU A 46 -2.53 3.13 15.60
C LEU A 46 -1.78 2.94 16.93
N PHE A 47 -2.42 3.35 18.03
CA PHE A 47 -1.82 3.31 19.38
C PHE A 47 -1.82 1.89 19.95
N SER A 48 -2.87 1.11 19.71
CA SER A 48 -2.91 -0.31 20.04
C SER A 48 -1.80 -1.07 19.30
N HIS A 49 -1.56 -0.75 18.02
CA HIS A 49 -0.45 -1.30 17.25
C HIS A 49 0.89 -0.95 17.89
N ALA A 50 1.12 0.32 18.24
CA ALA A 50 2.38 0.74 18.86
C ALA A 50 2.69 -0.07 20.11
N ARG A 51 1.67 -0.26 20.96
CA ARG A 51 1.78 -1.04 22.19
C ARG A 51 2.06 -2.52 21.91
N ALA A 52 1.26 -3.13 21.04
CA ALA A 52 1.37 -4.54 20.70
C ALA A 52 2.70 -4.87 20.00
N HIS A 53 3.16 -4.01 19.10
CA HIS A 53 4.46 -4.10 18.44
C HIS A 53 5.59 -4.05 19.46
N ALA A 54 5.59 -3.05 20.35
CA ALA A 54 6.63 -2.92 21.37
C ALA A 54 6.70 -4.17 22.27
N VAL A 55 5.56 -4.75 22.65
CA VAL A 55 5.53 -6.01 23.43
C VAL A 55 6.11 -7.19 22.62
N SER A 56 5.72 -7.31 21.35
CA SER A 56 6.08 -8.45 20.49
C SER A 56 7.50 -8.38 19.91
N CYS A 57 8.07 -7.18 19.86
CA CYS A 57 9.36 -6.86 19.22
C CYS A 57 10.39 -6.32 20.22
N GLY A 58 10.32 -6.73 21.49
CA GLY A 58 11.39 -6.47 22.48
C GLY A 58 11.56 -5.00 22.86
N GLY A 59 10.48 -4.22 22.81
CA GLY A 59 10.45 -2.81 23.16
C GLY A 59 10.89 -1.86 22.04
N GLU A 60 11.09 -2.37 20.82
CA GLU A 60 11.35 -1.57 19.62
C GLU A 60 10.15 -0.67 19.30
N ALA A 61 10.43 0.57 18.91
CA ALA A 61 9.41 1.52 18.46
C ALA A 61 9.14 1.32 16.96
N PRO A 62 7.89 1.05 16.54
CA PRO A 62 7.55 1.11 15.13
C PRO A 62 7.66 2.56 14.61
N THR A 63 7.95 2.68 13.32
CA THR A 63 8.04 3.96 12.61
C THR A 63 6.77 4.20 11.80
N TYR A 64 6.11 5.32 12.07
CA TYR A 64 4.90 5.76 11.41
C TYR A 64 5.22 6.96 10.53
N PHE A 65 4.93 6.83 9.25
CA PHE A 65 4.96 7.90 8.28
C PHE A 65 3.58 8.53 8.23
N VAL A 66 3.49 9.79 8.64
CA VAL A 66 2.23 10.50 8.88
C VAL A 66 2.16 11.69 7.93
N PRO A 67 1.04 11.96 7.24
CA PRO A 67 0.87 13.20 6.49
C PRO A 67 1.20 14.39 7.40
N ALA A 68 2.12 15.26 6.96
CA ALA A 68 2.77 16.23 7.83
C ALA A 68 1.77 17.14 8.58
N GLN A 69 0.64 17.45 7.95
CA GLN A 69 -0.45 18.26 8.49
C GLN A 69 -1.22 17.59 9.64
N LEU A 70 -1.16 16.26 9.75
CA LEU A 70 -1.81 15.46 10.79
C LEU A 70 -0.88 15.18 11.98
N LEU A 71 0.42 15.44 11.84
CA LEU A 71 1.40 15.10 12.86
C LEU A 71 1.07 15.70 14.25
N PRO A 72 0.69 16.99 14.39
CA PRO A 72 0.37 17.56 15.70
C PRO A 72 -0.79 16.85 16.41
N GLN A 73 -1.84 16.47 15.67
CA GLN A 73 -3.02 15.78 16.19
C GLN A 73 -2.66 14.37 16.63
N ILE A 74 -1.87 13.64 15.83
CA ILE A 74 -1.38 12.30 16.18
C ILE A 74 -0.49 12.35 17.44
N GLU A 75 0.35 13.37 17.59
CA GLU A 75 1.16 13.55 18.80
C GLU A 75 0.31 13.82 20.05
N GLN A 76 -0.72 14.67 19.93
CA GLN A 76 -1.66 14.93 21.02
C GLN A 76 -2.40 13.65 21.43
N CYS A 77 -2.90 12.88 20.46
CA CYS A 77 -3.54 11.59 20.72
C CYS A 77 -2.57 10.58 21.35
N ARG A 78 -1.32 10.48 20.86
CA ARG A 78 -0.29 9.63 21.47
C ARG A 78 -0.06 9.99 22.93
N ASN A 79 0.03 11.29 23.24
CA ASN A 79 0.24 11.76 24.61
C ASN A 79 -0.96 11.44 25.50
N ALA A 80 -2.18 11.70 25.03
CA ALA A 80 -3.40 11.35 25.74
C ALA A 80 -3.48 9.84 26.04
N MET A 81 -3.28 9.01 25.02
CA MET A 81 -3.28 7.55 25.17
C MET A 81 -2.15 7.05 26.08
N SER A 82 -0.98 7.68 26.03
CA SER A 82 0.14 7.34 26.92
C SER A 82 -0.20 7.67 28.38
N MET A 83 -0.89 8.77 28.64
CA MET A 83 -1.35 9.12 30.00
C MET A 83 -2.40 8.13 30.52
N ILE A 84 -3.28 7.63 29.65
CA ILE A 84 -4.27 6.59 30.01
C ILE A 84 -3.59 5.25 30.31
N ASP A 85 -2.60 4.84 29.51
CA ASP A 85 -1.87 3.57 29.70
C ASP A 85 -0.86 3.64 30.85
N SER A 86 -0.50 4.84 31.30
CA SER A 86 0.41 5.04 32.43
C SER A 86 -0.28 4.69 33.75
N PHE A 87 0.42 3.96 34.61
CA PHE A 87 -0.01 3.74 35.99
C PHE A 87 1.07 4.20 36.97
N THR A 88 0.65 4.91 38.02
CA THR A 88 1.49 5.34 39.13
C THR A 88 1.30 4.38 40.32
N THR A 89 2.36 3.68 40.73
CA THR A 89 2.37 3.06 42.06
C THR A 89 2.86 4.08 43.08
N THR A 90 1.97 4.57 43.93
CA THR A 90 2.36 5.21 45.19
C THR A 90 2.72 4.11 46.17
N THR A 91 3.97 3.68 46.16
CA THR A 91 4.48 2.80 47.23
C THR A 91 5.55 3.51 48.02
N SER A 92 5.16 3.82 49.27
CA SER A 92 5.99 4.11 50.45
C SER A 92 6.44 5.57 50.64
N GLY A 93 5.72 6.29 51.51
CA GLY A 93 6.25 7.26 52.49
C GLY A 93 6.98 8.52 52.01
N ASP A 94 7.23 8.66 50.72
CA ASP A 94 7.99 9.77 50.14
C ASP A 94 7.10 10.43 49.09
N GLU A 95 6.35 11.47 49.49
CA GLU A 95 5.34 12.17 48.66
C GLU A 95 5.91 12.78 47.37
N ASN A 96 7.24 12.74 47.19
CA ASN A 96 7.98 13.30 46.05
C ASN A 96 8.58 12.26 45.08
N LYS A 97 8.29 10.96 45.20
CA LYS A 97 8.76 9.94 44.24
C LYS A 97 7.60 9.13 43.63
N THR A 98 7.08 9.63 42.52
CA THR A 98 6.29 8.83 41.57
C THR A 98 7.18 7.78 40.91
N THR A 99 6.92 6.49 41.17
CA THR A 99 7.54 5.37 40.46
C THR A 99 6.50 4.75 39.53
N GLY A 100 6.26 5.39 38.38
CA GLY A 100 5.35 4.90 37.34
C GLY A 100 6.11 4.45 36.09
N ARG A 101 5.49 3.59 35.27
CA ARG A 101 5.99 3.34 33.91
C ARG A 101 5.53 4.46 33.00
N GLU A 102 6.42 5.38 32.67
CA GLU A 102 6.17 6.46 31.70
C GLU A 102 6.48 6.00 30.27
N ASN A 103 5.86 6.65 29.28
CA ASN A 103 6.16 6.51 27.85
C ASN A 103 6.02 5.07 27.28
N LEU A 104 4.90 4.40 27.59
CA LEU A 104 4.62 3.04 27.11
C LEU A 104 4.33 2.94 25.60
N LEU A 105 3.82 4.02 24.99
CA LEU A 105 3.56 4.11 23.56
C LEU A 105 4.76 4.66 22.80
N LYS A 106 5.79 3.82 22.64
CA LYS A 106 6.97 4.17 21.86
C LYS A 106 6.61 4.19 20.37
N MET A 107 6.63 5.39 19.78
CA MET A 107 6.35 5.61 18.36
C MET A 107 7.40 6.54 17.79
N THR A 108 8.02 6.15 16.67
CA THR A 108 8.81 7.07 15.85
C THR A 108 7.87 7.67 14.80
N LEU A 109 7.53 8.95 14.94
CA LEU A 109 6.64 9.64 14.00
C LEU A 109 7.48 10.44 12.99
N VAL A 110 7.21 10.27 11.71
CA VAL A 110 7.91 10.93 10.60
C VAL A 110 6.89 11.72 9.78
N PRO A 111 6.98 13.06 9.71
CA PRO A 111 6.12 13.85 8.83
C PRO A 111 6.45 13.57 7.37
N VAL A 112 5.42 13.45 6.55
CA VAL A 112 5.53 13.18 5.11
C VAL A 112 4.76 14.23 4.32
N ASN A 113 5.42 14.76 3.30
CA ASN A 113 4.80 15.61 2.29
C ASN A 113 4.77 14.87 0.94
N PRO A 114 3.88 15.29 0.02
CA PRO A 114 3.98 14.87 -1.37
C PRO A 114 5.38 15.11 -1.96
N GLY A 115 5.89 14.14 -2.71
CA GLY A 115 7.21 14.18 -3.33
C GLY A 115 8.38 13.81 -2.41
N ASP A 116 8.13 13.46 -1.14
CA ASP A 116 9.17 12.97 -0.25
C ASP A 116 9.53 11.49 -0.57
N GLU A 117 10.80 11.13 -0.40
CA GLU A 117 11.33 9.77 -0.53
C GLU A 117 12.10 9.39 0.75
N PHE A 118 11.84 8.19 1.29
CA PHE A 118 12.53 7.68 2.48
C PHE A 118 13.11 6.29 2.26
N PRO A 119 14.35 6.02 2.71
CA PRO A 119 14.92 4.67 2.67
C PRO A 119 14.30 3.77 3.74
N LEU A 120 13.94 2.54 3.38
CA LEU A 120 13.41 1.53 4.31
C LEU A 120 14.57 0.70 4.90
N LYS A 121 15.20 1.25 5.93
CA LYS A 121 16.39 0.65 6.56
C LYS A 121 16.08 -0.73 7.15
N GLY A 122 16.98 -1.69 6.94
CA GLY A 122 16.85 -3.04 7.49
C GLY A 122 15.95 -3.96 6.67
N ILE A 123 15.17 -3.44 5.70
CA ILE A 123 14.55 -4.25 4.66
C ILE A 123 15.58 -4.46 3.55
N THR A 124 16.06 -5.69 3.40
CA THR A 124 17.04 -6.05 2.37
C THR A 124 16.65 -7.38 1.74
N TYR A 125 16.79 -7.46 0.41
CA TYR A 125 16.67 -8.71 -0.33
C TYR A 125 18.04 -9.04 -0.92
N GLY A 126 18.68 -10.11 -0.42
CA GLY A 126 20.09 -10.35 -0.68
C GLY A 126 20.99 -9.22 -0.17
N SER A 127 22.20 -9.10 -0.73
CA SER A 127 23.20 -8.10 -0.32
C SER A 127 23.24 -6.85 -1.21
N LYS A 128 22.42 -6.80 -2.27
CA LYS A 128 22.52 -5.80 -3.35
C LYS A 128 21.27 -4.95 -3.54
N THR A 129 20.17 -5.30 -2.88
CA THR A 129 18.88 -4.64 -3.05
C THR A 129 18.47 -3.94 -1.76
N ASN A 130 18.21 -2.63 -1.89
CA ASN A 130 17.64 -1.82 -0.82
C ASN A 130 16.27 -1.31 -1.26
N PHE A 131 15.41 -1.03 -0.28
CA PHE A 131 14.06 -0.55 -0.53
C PHE A 131 13.91 0.90 -0.08
N PHE A 132 12.98 1.60 -0.73
CA PHE A 132 12.60 2.97 -0.41
C PHE A 132 11.08 3.11 -0.56
N VAL A 133 10.53 4.13 0.07
CA VAL A 133 9.14 4.55 -0.11
C VAL A 133 9.11 5.96 -0.70
N ARG A 134 8.12 6.25 -1.53
CA ARG A 134 7.82 7.58 -2.04
C ARG A 134 6.36 7.91 -1.77
N ALA A 135 6.09 9.16 -1.42
CA ALA A 135 4.73 9.66 -1.21
C ALA A 135 4.30 10.54 -2.38
N PHE A 136 3.08 10.33 -2.87
CA PHE A 136 2.43 11.19 -3.85
C PHE A 136 1.10 11.70 -3.29
N GLU A 137 0.68 12.85 -3.76
CA GLU A 137 -0.59 13.48 -3.38
C GLU A 137 -1.75 12.80 -4.08
N VAL A 138 -2.87 12.72 -3.37
CA VAL A 138 -4.15 12.25 -3.90
C VAL A 138 -5.27 13.19 -3.43
N ASP A 139 -6.39 13.21 -4.16
CA ASP A 139 -7.58 14.00 -3.78
C ASP A 139 -8.54 13.12 -2.99
N HIS A 140 -8.80 13.49 -1.74
CA HIS A 140 -9.77 12.84 -0.87
C HIS A 140 -10.71 13.88 -0.23
N ALA A 141 -11.45 14.61 -1.09
CA ALA A 141 -12.47 15.58 -0.69
C ALA A 141 -11.96 16.66 0.29
N GLY A 142 -10.76 17.18 0.01
CA GLY A 142 -10.13 18.24 0.81
C GLY A 142 -9.41 17.77 2.09
N HIS A 143 -9.40 16.48 2.38
CA HIS A 143 -8.55 15.94 3.45
C HIS A 143 -7.08 15.90 3.00
N THR A 144 -6.16 16.06 3.95
CA THR A 144 -4.75 15.73 3.70
C THR A 144 -4.63 14.22 3.49
N ALA A 145 -4.36 13.82 2.26
CA ALA A 145 -4.25 12.42 1.86
C ALA A 145 -3.03 12.17 0.97
N LEU A 146 -2.43 11.00 1.12
CA LEU A 146 -1.26 10.55 0.40
C LEU A 146 -1.45 9.13 -0.13
N GLY A 147 -0.99 8.90 -1.35
CA GLY A 147 -0.65 7.57 -1.85
C GLY A 147 0.85 7.30 -1.68
N TYR A 148 1.24 6.03 -1.77
CA TYR A 148 2.61 5.59 -1.56
C TYR A 148 3.06 4.59 -2.64
N THR A 149 4.35 4.63 -2.96
CA THR A 149 5.02 3.53 -3.68
C THR A 149 6.18 2.99 -2.88
N ILE A 150 6.34 1.67 -2.87
CA ILE A 150 7.56 0.99 -2.41
C ILE A 150 8.34 0.59 -3.65
N GLY A 151 9.58 1.08 -3.74
CA GLY A 151 10.50 0.70 -4.79
C GLY A 151 11.73 -0.03 -4.27
N SER A 152 12.35 -0.80 -5.14
CA SER A 152 13.62 -1.46 -4.90
C SER A 152 14.71 -0.86 -5.79
N ARG A 153 15.92 -0.76 -5.24
CA ARG A 153 17.14 -0.39 -5.97
C ARG A 153 18.12 -1.54 -5.87
N THR A 154 18.32 -2.24 -6.98
CA THR A 154 19.24 -3.38 -7.06
C THR A 154 20.52 -2.96 -7.76
N LYS A 155 21.65 -3.10 -7.05
CA LYS A 155 22.98 -2.93 -7.66
C LYS A 155 23.26 -4.13 -8.56
N THR A 156 23.21 -3.93 -9.87
CA THR A 156 23.61 -4.96 -10.84
C THR A 156 25.12 -5.18 -10.80
N ALA A 157 25.55 -6.44 -10.78
CA ALA A 157 26.97 -6.77 -10.93
C ALA A 157 27.31 -6.93 -12.41
N GLY A 158 28.54 -6.58 -12.77
CA GLY A 158 29.06 -6.73 -14.13
C GLY A 158 29.06 -5.44 -14.94
N LEU A 159 29.26 -5.61 -16.24
CA LEU A 159 29.39 -4.54 -17.23
C LEU A 159 28.02 -4.18 -17.80
N LYS A 160 27.84 -2.93 -18.26
CA LYS A 160 26.68 -2.55 -19.06
C LYS A 160 26.62 -3.43 -20.31
N ARG A 161 25.41 -3.65 -20.84
CA ARG A 161 25.15 -4.62 -21.92
C ARG A 161 26.03 -4.38 -23.14
N GLU A 162 26.25 -3.11 -23.48
CA GLU A 162 27.10 -2.67 -24.60
C GLU A 162 28.59 -3.00 -24.43
N TYR A 163 29.04 -3.32 -23.22
CA TYR A 163 30.44 -3.64 -22.91
C TYR A 163 30.66 -5.12 -22.56
N GLN A 164 29.60 -5.94 -22.48
CA GLN A 164 29.71 -7.35 -22.05
C GLN A 164 30.52 -8.23 -23.01
N ASN A 165 30.65 -7.82 -24.28
CA ASN A 165 31.36 -8.57 -25.32
C ASN A 165 32.79 -8.04 -25.57
N LEU A 166 33.23 -7.02 -24.84
CA LEU A 166 34.59 -6.48 -24.97
C LEU A 166 35.58 -7.30 -24.14
N ASP A 167 36.80 -7.43 -24.64
CA ASP A 167 37.89 -8.05 -23.89
C ASP A 167 38.40 -7.15 -22.76
N GLY A 168 39.24 -7.72 -21.89
CA GLY A 168 39.73 -7.03 -20.69
C GLY A 168 40.54 -5.77 -20.98
N ASP A 169 41.24 -5.71 -22.11
CA ASP A 169 42.10 -4.58 -22.48
C ASP A 169 41.25 -3.42 -23.01
N ALA A 170 40.27 -3.70 -23.88
CA ALA A 170 39.29 -2.71 -24.34
C ALA A 170 38.46 -2.14 -23.19
N ILE A 171 38.06 -2.98 -22.22
CA ILE A 171 37.38 -2.53 -20.99
C ILE A 171 38.27 -1.58 -20.19
N ARG A 172 39.57 -1.90 -20.07
CA ARG A 172 40.52 -1.11 -19.29
C ARG A 172 40.74 0.27 -19.93
N GLU A 173 40.85 0.34 -21.25
CA GLU A 173 40.99 1.60 -21.99
C GLU A 173 39.74 2.49 -21.84
N LEU A 174 38.54 1.90 -21.89
CA LEU A 174 37.29 2.61 -21.60
C LEU A 174 37.26 3.17 -20.16
N VAL A 175 37.70 2.39 -19.17
CA VAL A 175 37.75 2.87 -17.78
C VAL A 175 38.80 3.99 -17.64
N GLN A 176 39.96 3.86 -18.26
CA GLN A 176 41.03 4.86 -18.22
C GLN A 176 40.64 6.18 -18.92
N SER A 177 39.81 6.10 -19.96
CA SER A 177 39.19 7.26 -20.61
C SER A 177 37.99 7.86 -19.85
N GLY A 178 37.66 7.33 -18.66
CA GLY A 178 36.61 7.86 -17.78
C GLY A 178 35.21 7.32 -18.06
N VAL A 179 35.06 6.33 -18.95
CA VAL A 179 33.76 5.72 -19.26
C VAL A 179 33.32 4.80 -18.11
N ARG A 180 32.09 5.01 -17.61
CA ARG A 180 31.48 4.08 -16.64
C ARG A 180 30.99 2.82 -17.33
N VAL A 181 31.84 1.80 -17.29
CA VAL A 181 31.57 0.48 -17.90
C VAL A 181 30.70 -0.45 -17.03
N LYS A 182 30.63 -0.23 -15.72
CA LYS A 182 29.81 -1.06 -14.82
C LYS A 182 28.32 -0.78 -14.99
N ALA A 183 27.51 -1.83 -14.92
CA ALA A 183 26.06 -1.72 -14.86
C ALA A 183 25.63 -0.82 -13.68
N GLY A 184 24.59 -0.02 -13.90
CA GLY A 184 24.07 0.92 -12.90
C GLY A 184 23.26 0.26 -11.79
N THR A 185 22.45 1.06 -11.11
CA THR A 185 21.39 0.57 -10.22
C THR A 185 20.11 0.43 -11.05
N VAL A 186 19.46 -0.72 -10.99
CA VAL A 186 18.12 -0.90 -11.55
C VAL A 186 17.11 -0.54 -10.46
N GLU A 187 16.22 0.39 -10.77
CA GLU A 187 15.10 0.75 -9.91
C GLU A 187 13.83 0.09 -10.43
N LYS A 188 13.02 -0.46 -9.52
CA LYS A 188 11.74 -1.09 -9.82
C LYS A 188 10.70 -0.63 -8.81
N VAL A 189 9.49 -0.32 -9.26
CA VAL A 189 8.34 -0.05 -8.38
C VAL A 189 7.69 -1.39 -8.07
N GLU A 190 7.77 -1.81 -6.81
CA GLU A 190 7.29 -3.13 -6.39
C GLU A 190 5.80 -3.07 -6.01
N VAL A 191 5.43 -2.09 -5.18
CA VAL A 191 4.05 -1.93 -4.70
C VAL A 191 3.65 -0.46 -4.79
N ALA A 192 2.42 -0.21 -5.20
CA ALA A 192 1.76 1.08 -5.07
C ALA A 192 0.50 0.93 -4.21
N TYR A 193 0.21 1.93 -3.39
CA TYR A 193 -0.96 2.01 -2.54
C TYR A 193 -1.61 3.38 -2.76
N SER A 194 -2.87 3.42 -3.19
CA SER A 194 -3.55 4.68 -3.47
C SER A 194 -3.91 5.46 -2.21
N GLY A 195 -4.19 4.78 -1.10
CA GLY A 195 -5.04 5.36 -0.07
C GLY A 195 -6.45 5.59 -0.61
N ASP A 196 -7.25 6.31 0.17
CA ASP A 196 -8.57 6.74 -0.27
C ASP A 196 -8.44 7.96 -1.16
N THR A 197 -9.14 7.94 -2.30
CA THR A 197 -9.06 9.00 -3.29
C THR A 197 -10.19 8.95 -4.31
N CYS A 198 -10.51 10.10 -4.90
CA CYS A 198 -11.39 10.20 -6.05
C CYS A 198 -10.63 10.19 -7.39
N ARG A 199 -11.40 10.25 -8.48
CA ARG A 199 -10.88 10.29 -9.86
C ARG A 199 -9.78 11.33 -10.06
N HIS A 200 -9.93 12.54 -9.52
CA HIS A 200 -8.94 13.60 -9.71
C HIS A 200 -7.57 13.25 -9.12
N GLY A 201 -7.53 12.50 -8.03
CA GLY A 201 -6.29 12.13 -7.34
C GLY A 201 -5.43 11.12 -8.08
N LEU A 202 -6.02 10.35 -9.00
CA LEU A 202 -5.29 9.32 -9.76
C LEU A 202 -5.14 9.63 -11.24
N MET A 203 -5.80 10.64 -11.77
CA MET A 203 -5.59 11.07 -13.15
C MET A 203 -4.20 11.71 -13.32
N LYS A 204 -3.51 11.40 -14.41
CA LYS A 204 -2.13 11.84 -14.67
C LYS A 204 -1.91 13.36 -14.60
N ASP A 205 -2.90 14.15 -15.03
CA ASP A 205 -2.77 15.60 -15.26
C ASP A 205 -3.74 16.47 -14.45
N CYS A 206 -4.36 15.96 -13.37
CA CYS A 206 -5.55 16.61 -12.78
C CYS A 206 -5.38 17.35 -11.45
N LEU A 207 -4.30 17.14 -10.69
CA LEU A 207 -4.25 17.72 -9.33
C LEU A 207 -3.85 19.18 -9.29
N HIS A 208 -3.02 19.64 -10.24
CA HIS A 208 -2.43 20.96 -10.17
C HIS A 208 -2.25 21.59 -11.53
N SER A 209 -2.40 22.91 -11.58
CA SER A 209 -2.07 23.68 -12.78
C SER A 209 -0.54 23.83 -12.92
N PRO A 210 -0.01 24.03 -14.14
CA PRO A 210 1.41 24.26 -14.34
C PRO A 210 1.98 25.41 -13.49
N GLU A 211 1.16 26.41 -13.18
CA GLU A 211 1.55 27.61 -12.42
C GLU A 211 1.70 27.35 -10.91
N SER A 212 1.03 26.34 -10.34
CA SER A 212 1.18 25.97 -8.92
C SER A 212 2.29 24.96 -8.66
N MET A 213 2.97 24.49 -9.71
CA MET A 213 4.03 23.48 -9.60
C MET A 213 5.30 23.98 -8.93
N ASN A 214 5.70 23.26 -7.88
CA ASN A 214 7.03 23.35 -7.27
C ASN A 214 7.77 22.01 -7.43
N GLU A 215 9.03 21.94 -6.99
CA GLU A 215 9.86 20.73 -7.12
C GLU A 215 9.23 19.51 -6.43
N LYS A 216 8.65 19.68 -5.23
CA LYS A 216 8.02 18.59 -4.49
C LYS A 216 6.77 18.08 -5.20
N LEU A 217 5.92 18.97 -5.70
CA LEU A 217 4.71 18.59 -6.44
C LEU A 217 5.04 17.95 -7.80
N SER A 218 6.11 18.41 -8.46
CA SER A 218 6.62 17.77 -9.68
C SER A 218 7.11 16.34 -9.42
N LYS A 219 7.81 16.11 -8.29
CA LYS A 219 8.18 14.77 -7.84
C LYS A 219 6.95 13.92 -7.49
N SER A 220 5.99 14.50 -6.77
CA SER A 220 4.71 13.86 -6.45
C SER A 220 3.99 13.35 -7.71
N ALA A 221 3.83 14.19 -8.72
CA ALA A 221 3.21 13.81 -10.00
C ALA A 221 3.99 12.70 -10.72
N THR A 222 5.33 12.76 -10.67
CA THR A 222 6.19 11.68 -11.21
C THR A 222 5.98 10.37 -10.44
N PHE A 223 5.86 10.42 -9.12
CA PHE A 223 5.66 9.27 -8.27
C PHE A 223 4.27 8.64 -8.46
N LEU A 224 3.24 9.46 -8.70
CA LEU A 224 1.92 8.97 -9.11
C LEU A 224 2.00 8.22 -10.45
N GLN A 225 2.67 8.78 -11.46
CA GLN A 225 2.85 8.08 -12.75
C GLN A 225 3.62 6.75 -12.59
N GLN A 226 4.62 6.72 -11.71
CA GLN A 226 5.36 5.51 -11.36
C GLN A 226 4.51 4.50 -10.58
N ALA A 227 3.51 4.94 -9.79
CA ALA A 227 2.59 4.05 -9.09
C ALA A 227 1.83 3.14 -10.08
N PHE A 228 1.46 3.70 -11.24
CA PHE A 228 0.89 2.93 -12.35
C PHE A 228 1.92 2.08 -13.10
N GLN A 229 3.17 1.99 -12.68
CA GLN A 229 4.16 1.04 -13.21
C GLN A 229 4.46 -0.10 -12.22
N ALA A 230 3.83 -0.10 -11.04
CA ALA A 230 4.06 -1.09 -10.00
C ALA A 230 3.70 -2.52 -10.44
N GLU A 231 4.42 -3.50 -9.87
CA GLU A 231 4.08 -4.92 -9.98
C GLU A 231 2.77 -5.27 -9.28
N LEU A 232 2.49 -4.58 -8.17
CA LEU A 232 1.22 -4.64 -7.47
C LEU A 232 0.71 -3.23 -7.22
N LEU A 233 -0.42 -2.88 -7.84
CA LEU A 233 -1.17 -1.66 -7.54
C LEU A 233 -2.33 -2.00 -6.61
N ILE A 234 -2.27 -1.54 -5.36
CA ILE A 234 -3.36 -1.63 -4.39
C ILE A 234 -4.17 -0.33 -4.50
N CYS A 235 -5.39 -0.44 -5.00
CA CYS A 235 -6.23 0.70 -5.37
C CYS A 235 -7.59 0.63 -4.65
N GLU A 236 -8.04 1.73 -4.06
CA GLU A 236 -9.38 1.77 -3.48
C GLU A 236 -10.44 1.60 -4.59
N LEU A 237 -11.60 1.05 -4.25
CA LEU A 237 -12.74 1.00 -5.17
C LEU A 237 -14.05 0.96 -4.39
N THR A 238 -14.46 2.13 -3.91
CA THR A 238 -15.59 2.22 -2.98
C THR A 238 -16.95 1.96 -3.65
N PHE A 239 -17.16 2.48 -4.86
CA PHE A 239 -18.45 2.41 -5.56
C PHE A 239 -18.39 1.55 -6.83
N LEU A 240 -19.30 0.58 -6.94
CA LEU A 240 -19.23 -0.54 -7.88
C LEU A 240 -20.37 -0.59 -8.90
N ASP A 241 -21.40 0.23 -8.78
CA ASP A 241 -22.58 0.11 -9.65
C ASP A 241 -22.37 0.86 -10.96
N SER A 242 -21.98 0.17 -12.03
CA SER A 242 -21.72 0.81 -13.32
C SER A 242 -22.97 1.44 -13.96
N ALA A 243 -24.17 1.09 -13.50
CA ALA A 243 -25.43 1.67 -13.99
C ALA A 243 -25.85 2.95 -13.25
N GLU A 244 -25.14 3.33 -12.18
CA GLU A 244 -25.34 4.62 -11.50
C GLU A 244 -25.11 5.79 -12.47
N ASP A 245 -25.97 6.82 -12.39
CA ASP A 245 -25.91 7.98 -13.26
C ASP A 245 -24.74 8.92 -12.91
N GLU A 246 -24.51 9.93 -13.76
CA GLU A 246 -23.42 10.90 -13.56
C GLU A 246 -23.54 11.66 -12.23
N THR A 247 -24.75 11.81 -11.67
CA THR A 247 -24.96 12.43 -10.35
C THR A 247 -24.43 11.53 -9.22
N GLN A 248 -24.58 10.22 -9.33
CA GLN A 248 -23.99 9.29 -8.35
C GLN A 248 -22.47 9.23 -8.49
N ARG A 249 -21.96 9.23 -9.73
CA ARG A 249 -20.53 9.34 -10.00
C ARG A 249 -19.94 10.64 -9.43
N GLN A 250 -20.61 11.77 -9.61
CA GLN A 250 -20.16 13.03 -9.01
C GLN A 250 -20.14 12.98 -7.48
N ARG A 251 -21.12 12.29 -6.86
CA ARG A 251 -21.15 12.07 -5.41
C ARG A 251 -19.97 11.24 -4.90
N SER A 252 -19.37 10.36 -5.70
CA SER A 252 -18.16 9.66 -5.27
C SER A 252 -16.98 10.63 -5.17
N VAL A 253 -16.85 11.55 -6.13
CA VAL A 253 -15.83 12.60 -6.12
C VAL A 253 -15.99 13.54 -4.92
N GLU A 254 -17.22 13.97 -4.64
CA GLU A 254 -17.52 14.82 -3.46
C GLU A 254 -17.20 14.13 -2.13
N ARG A 255 -17.28 12.79 -2.10
CA ARG A 255 -16.91 11.97 -0.93
C ARG A 255 -15.44 11.56 -0.93
N GLY A 256 -14.69 11.89 -1.97
CA GLY A 256 -13.26 11.58 -2.06
C GLY A 256 -12.95 10.12 -2.40
N HIS A 257 -13.82 9.43 -3.15
CA HIS A 257 -13.67 8.01 -3.45
C HIS A 257 -13.85 7.67 -4.92
N LEU A 258 -13.34 6.50 -5.33
CA LEU A 258 -13.46 6.01 -6.69
C LEU A 258 -14.83 5.37 -6.96
N HIS A 259 -15.34 5.64 -8.16
CA HIS A 259 -16.39 4.88 -8.79
C HIS A 259 -15.81 3.95 -9.85
N ILE A 260 -16.41 2.79 -10.07
CA ILE A 260 -15.93 1.79 -11.06
C ILE A 260 -15.83 2.38 -12.48
N ASN A 261 -16.74 3.29 -12.83
CA ASN A 261 -16.74 4.00 -14.12
C ASN A 261 -15.56 4.99 -14.27
N ASP A 262 -14.82 5.31 -13.21
CA ASP A 262 -13.63 6.16 -13.29
C ASP A 262 -12.40 5.40 -13.78
N LEU A 263 -12.38 4.06 -13.63
CA LEU A 263 -11.20 3.25 -13.88
C LEU A 263 -10.77 3.28 -15.35
N GLU A 264 -11.70 3.36 -16.30
CA GLU A 264 -11.33 3.44 -17.72
C GLU A 264 -10.50 4.70 -18.00
N ASP A 265 -11.01 5.86 -17.58
CA ASP A 265 -10.34 7.16 -17.76
C ASP A 265 -8.99 7.21 -17.04
N ILE A 266 -8.93 6.75 -15.79
CA ILE A 266 -7.72 6.73 -14.97
C ILE A 266 -6.65 5.87 -15.63
N PHE A 267 -6.95 4.61 -15.94
CA PHE A 267 -5.96 3.69 -16.50
C PHE A 267 -5.57 4.06 -17.94
N ALA A 268 -6.48 4.64 -18.73
CA ALA A 268 -6.16 5.21 -20.03
C ALA A 268 -5.16 6.38 -19.93
N SER A 269 -5.34 7.28 -18.96
CA SER A 269 -4.44 8.44 -18.76
C SER A 269 -2.98 8.03 -18.44
N HIS A 270 -2.80 6.84 -17.86
CA HIS A 270 -1.48 6.25 -17.57
C HIS A 270 -1.00 5.24 -18.62
N GLY A 271 -1.73 5.08 -19.74
CA GLY A 271 -1.36 4.17 -20.83
C GLY A 271 -1.52 2.68 -20.52
N ARG A 272 -2.18 2.32 -19.41
CA ARG A 272 -2.35 0.92 -18.97
C ARG A 272 -3.40 0.12 -19.76
N LEU A 273 -4.29 0.79 -20.49
CA LEU A 273 -5.27 0.11 -21.35
C LEU A 273 -4.75 -0.20 -22.76
N ASN A 274 -3.59 0.36 -23.12
CA ASN A 274 -3.00 0.25 -24.47
C ASN A 274 -1.80 -0.72 -24.53
N SER A 275 -1.35 -1.24 -23.39
CA SER A 275 -0.25 -2.19 -23.35
C SER A 275 -0.74 -3.60 -23.73
N ASN A 276 -0.51 -4.00 -24.99
CA ASN A 276 -0.65 -5.41 -25.44
C ASN A 276 0.50 -6.31 -24.93
N ASP A 277 1.20 -5.90 -23.87
CA ASP A 277 2.31 -6.67 -23.34
C ASP A 277 1.74 -7.77 -22.43
N GLU A 278 1.28 -8.85 -23.06
CA GLU A 278 0.76 -10.06 -22.40
C GLU A 278 1.79 -10.70 -21.44
N ASN A 279 3.06 -10.25 -21.47
CA ASN A 279 4.14 -10.70 -20.58
C ASN A 279 4.36 -9.81 -19.34
N GLU A 280 3.69 -8.67 -19.20
CA GLU A 280 3.80 -7.87 -17.97
C GLU A 280 2.93 -8.47 -16.85
N THR A 281 3.57 -9.14 -15.90
CA THR A 281 2.97 -9.79 -14.71
C THR A 281 2.42 -8.82 -13.66
N LYS A 282 2.01 -7.62 -14.06
CA LYS A 282 1.56 -6.58 -13.14
C LYS A 282 0.12 -6.85 -12.70
N SER A 283 -0.09 -6.82 -11.40
CA SER A 283 -1.36 -7.14 -10.74
C SER A 283 -2.00 -5.90 -10.12
N ILE A 284 -3.33 -5.89 -10.05
CA ILE A 284 -4.12 -4.83 -9.41
C ILE A 284 -4.94 -5.49 -8.30
N LEU A 285 -4.86 -4.95 -7.09
CA LEU A 285 -5.69 -5.36 -5.96
C LEU A 285 -6.66 -4.23 -5.62
N PHE A 286 -7.96 -4.46 -5.83
CA PHE A 286 -8.99 -3.54 -5.36
C PHE A 286 -9.35 -3.81 -3.90
N TYR A 287 -9.42 -2.74 -3.10
CA TYR A 287 -9.81 -2.79 -1.68
C TYR A 287 -10.81 -1.65 -1.36
N HIS A 288 -11.16 -1.50 -0.07
CA HIS A 288 -12.04 -0.43 0.40
C HIS A 288 -13.44 -0.43 -0.22
N LEU A 289 -14.00 -1.63 -0.45
CA LEU A 289 -15.33 -1.76 -1.06
C LEU A 289 -16.42 -1.30 -0.08
N SER A 290 -17.42 -0.55 -0.57
CA SER A 290 -18.57 -0.22 0.26
C SER A 290 -19.37 -1.47 0.66
N GLY A 291 -19.69 -1.57 1.96
CA GLY A 291 -20.53 -2.63 2.52
C GLY A 291 -21.90 -2.79 1.83
N ARG A 292 -22.40 -1.75 1.15
CA ARG A 292 -23.69 -1.77 0.43
C ARG A 292 -23.74 -2.80 -0.70
N TYR A 293 -22.58 -3.21 -1.21
CA TYR A 293 -22.47 -4.19 -2.30
C TYR A 293 -22.36 -5.64 -1.81
N GLY A 294 -22.36 -5.86 -0.50
CA GLY A 294 -22.46 -7.20 0.07
C GLY A 294 -23.72 -7.94 -0.41
N PRO A 295 -23.69 -9.28 -0.46
CA PRO A 295 -22.59 -10.17 -0.07
C PRO A 295 -21.41 -10.18 -1.07
N ALA A 296 -20.33 -10.89 -0.75
CA ALA A 296 -19.09 -10.94 -1.55
C ALA A 296 -19.33 -11.25 -3.04
N SER A 297 -20.17 -12.24 -3.32
CA SER A 297 -20.56 -12.61 -4.70
C SER A 297 -21.21 -11.46 -5.48
N ARG A 298 -22.04 -10.64 -4.81
CA ARG A 298 -22.70 -9.49 -5.45
C ARG A 298 -21.67 -8.40 -5.79
N ALA A 299 -20.75 -8.09 -4.89
CA ALA A 299 -19.68 -7.13 -5.16
C ALA A 299 -18.77 -7.62 -6.31
N LEU A 300 -18.41 -8.91 -6.33
CA LEU A 300 -17.63 -9.50 -7.42
C LEU A 300 -18.38 -9.45 -8.76
N ASP A 301 -19.71 -9.60 -8.77
CA ASP A 301 -20.52 -9.45 -9.98
C ASP A 301 -20.47 -8.04 -10.56
N TYR A 302 -20.61 -7.02 -9.72
CA TYR A 302 -20.47 -5.63 -10.14
C TYR A 302 -19.07 -5.34 -10.68
N ILE A 303 -18.02 -5.78 -9.96
CA ILE A 303 -16.63 -5.59 -10.39
C ILE A 303 -16.37 -6.28 -11.73
N ALA A 304 -16.76 -7.55 -11.86
CA ALA A 304 -16.55 -8.31 -13.09
C ALA A 304 -17.29 -7.71 -14.31
N ALA A 305 -18.43 -7.06 -14.09
CA ALA A 305 -19.19 -6.38 -15.12
C ALA A 305 -18.60 -5.01 -15.48
N GLY A 306 -18.21 -4.20 -14.49
CA GLY A 306 -17.78 -2.82 -14.69
C GLY A 306 -16.29 -2.63 -14.98
N LEU A 307 -15.43 -3.62 -14.73
CA LEU A 307 -13.99 -3.48 -15.02
C LEU A 307 -13.70 -3.41 -16.53
N PRO A 308 -12.78 -2.51 -16.95
CA PRO A 308 -12.23 -2.52 -18.30
C PRO A 308 -11.66 -3.90 -18.65
N SER A 309 -12.04 -4.43 -19.81
CA SER A 309 -11.71 -5.81 -20.21
C SER A 309 -10.22 -6.11 -20.21
N GLN A 310 -9.39 -5.10 -20.52
CA GLN A 310 -7.95 -5.16 -20.70
C GLN A 310 -7.21 -5.45 -19.39
N ILE A 311 -7.74 -4.99 -18.25
CA ILE A 311 -7.10 -5.18 -16.94
C ILE A 311 -7.76 -6.27 -16.11
N ARG A 312 -8.94 -6.73 -16.52
CA ARG A 312 -9.81 -7.62 -15.73
C ARG A 312 -9.12 -8.90 -15.26
N ASN A 313 -8.28 -9.50 -16.09
CA ASN A 313 -7.59 -10.76 -15.74
C ASN A 313 -6.43 -10.56 -14.76
N SER A 314 -5.92 -9.33 -14.64
CA SER A 314 -4.85 -8.97 -13.71
C SER A 314 -5.37 -8.47 -12.36
N CYS A 315 -6.70 -8.47 -12.17
CA CYS A 315 -7.35 -7.92 -10.99
C CYS A 315 -7.65 -8.99 -9.93
N GLN A 316 -7.36 -8.63 -8.69
CA GLN A 316 -7.79 -9.31 -7.47
C GLN A 316 -8.61 -8.34 -6.63
N VAL A 317 -9.45 -8.88 -5.75
CA VAL A 317 -10.35 -8.10 -4.90
C VAL A 317 -10.25 -8.58 -3.46
N ALA A 318 -9.96 -7.67 -2.54
CA ALA A 318 -10.01 -7.94 -1.10
C ALA A 318 -11.47 -8.05 -0.65
N ILE A 319 -11.97 -9.28 -0.51
CA ILE A 319 -13.41 -9.56 -0.37
C ILE A 319 -13.81 -10.23 0.95
N LYS A 320 -12.82 -10.68 1.73
CA LYS A 320 -13.05 -11.44 2.98
C LYS A 320 -14.01 -10.75 3.96
N SER A 321 -13.97 -9.43 4.05
CA SER A 321 -14.85 -8.64 4.94
C SER A 321 -16.32 -8.61 4.49
N LEU A 322 -16.61 -8.86 3.21
CA LEU A 322 -17.95 -8.86 2.63
C LEU A 322 -18.61 -10.25 2.57
N LEU A 323 -17.92 -11.29 3.04
CA LEU A 323 -18.49 -12.65 3.08
C LEU A 323 -19.69 -12.68 4.03
N SER A 324 -20.84 -13.10 3.50
CA SER A 324 -21.99 -13.48 4.32
C SER A 324 -21.75 -14.80 5.06
N GLU A 325 -22.53 -15.10 6.11
CA GLU A 325 -22.44 -16.38 6.83
C GLU A 325 -22.62 -17.60 5.90
N LYS A 326 -23.47 -17.47 4.87
CA LYS A 326 -23.65 -18.51 3.86
C LYS A 326 -22.40 -18.70 3.00
N GLU A 327 -21.72 -17.62 2.64
CA GLU A 327 -20.50 -17.70 1.82
C GLU A 327 -19.28 -18.17 2.62
N LYS A 328 -19.27 -17.98 3.94
CA LYS A 328 -18.26 -18.53 4.85
C LYS A 328 -18.39 -20.05 5.04
N ALA A 329 -19.56 -20.62 4.76
CA ALA A 329 -19.82 -22.03 4.98
C ALA A 329 -18.90 -22.92 4.13
N ALA A 330 -18.35 -23.97 4.75
CA ALA A 330 -17.53 -24.96 4.07
C ALA A 330 -18.30 -25.55 2.87
N GLY A 331 -17.65 -25.57 1.70
CA GLY A 331 -18.25 -26.05 0.46
C GLY A 331 -18.92 -24.97 -0.40
N HIS A 332 -19.10 -23.74 0.09
CA HIS A 332 -19.56 -22.64 -0.77
C HIS A 332 -18.49 -22.29 -1.81
N GLY A 333 -18.90 -22.06 -3.07
CA GLY A 333 -17.96 -21.83 -4.17
C GLY A 333 -17.04 -20.62 -3.96
N ILE A 334 -17.55 -19.53 -3.39
CA ILE A 334 -16.75 -18.36 -3.03
C ILE A 334 -15.65 -18.70 -2.02
N GLN A 335 -15.93 -19.53 -1.01
CA GLN A 335 -14.95 -19.94 -0.01
C GLN A 335 -13.77 -20.69 -0.63
N GLN A 336 -14.02 -21.43 -1.73
CA GLN A 336 -12.97 -22.17 -2.47
C GLN A 336 -12.09 -21.26 -3.32
N LEU A 337 -12.61 -20.11 -3.74
CA LEU A 337 -11.86 -19.10 -4.50
C LEU A 337 -11.05 -18.16 -3.59
N LEU A 338 -11.39 -18.09 -2.30
CA LEU A 338 -10.74 -17.20 -1.35
C LEU A 338 -9.30 -17.63 -1.10
N GLN A 339 -8.36 -16.75 -1.47
CA GLN A 339 -6.94 -16.95 -1.21
C GLN A 339 -6.59 -16.66 0.26
N PRO A 340 -5.43 -17.13 0.78
CA PRO A 340 -5.03 -16.92 2.17
C PRO A 340 -4.96 -15.44 2.59
N ASN A 341 -4.65 -14.55 1.64
CA ASN A 341 -4.63 -13.09 1.81
C ASN A 341 -6.05 -12.46 1.86
N GLY A 342 -7.11 -13.26 1.85
CA GLY A 342 -8.50 -12.78 1.88
C GLY A 342 -9.00 -12.21 0.55
N CYS A 343 -8.28 -12.44 -0.55
CA CYS A 343 -8.62 -11.93 -1.87
C CYS A 343 -9.22 -13.01 -2.78
N VAL A 344 -9.91 -12.57 -3.83
CA VAL A 344 -10.39 -13.42 -4.93
C VAL A 344 -9.89 -12.83 -6.26
N SER A 345 -9.35 -13.68 -7.13
CA SER A 345 -9.03 -13.32 -8.51
C SER A 345 -10.33 -13.14 -9.32
N VAL A 346 -10.44 -12.02 -10.04
CA VAL A 346 -11.61 -11.75 -10.90
C VAL A 346 -11.69 -12.78 -12.04
N GLU A 347 -10.55 -13.22 -12.57
CA GLU A 347 -10.49 -14.27 -13.59
C GLU A 347 -11.02 -15.61 -13.06
N ASP A 348 -10.55 -16.04 -11.89
CA ASP A 348 -10.98 -17.30 -11.29
C ASP A 348 -12.46 -17.27 -10.92
N TYR A 349 -12.96 -16.12 -10.45
CA TYR A 349 -14.38 -15.91 -10.20
C TYR A 349 -15.22 -16.07 -11.48
N LEU A 350 -14.79 -15.47 -12.59
CA LEU A 350 -15.49 -15.59 -13.88
C LEU A 350 -15.47 -17.02 -14.42
N ARG A 351 -14.35 -17.72 -14.30
CA ARG A 351 -14.23 -19.14 -14.68
C ARG A 351 -15.19 -20.01 -13.87
N TRP A 352 -15.22 -19.81 -12.54
CA TRP A 352 -16.14 -20.50 -11.64
C TRP A 352 -17.61 -20.22 -11.98
N LYS A 353 -17.98 -18.96 -12.22
CA LYS A 353 -19.37 -18.58 -12.56
C LYS A 353 -19.84 -19.21 -13.87
N LYS A 354 -18.97 -19.25 -14.89
CA LYS A 354 -19.25 -19.94 -16.17
C LYS A 354 -19.46 -21.44 -15.97
N GLY A 355 -18.59 -22.11 -15.21
CA GLY A 355 -18.71 -23.53 -14.92
C GLY A 355 -20.01 -23.89 -14.18
N ASN A 356 -20.44 -23.03 -13.25
CA ASN A 356 -21.65 -23.26 -12.46
C ASN A 356 -22.94 -23.01 -13.27
N ASN A 357 -22.92 -22.07 -14.23
CA ASN A 357 -24.03 -21.87 -15.15
C ASN A 357 -24.20 -23.05 -16.11
N ASN A 358 -23.09 -23.60 -16.62
CA ASN A 358 -23.12 -24.78 -17.49
C ASN A 358 -23.57 -26.06 -16.77
N ALA A 359 -23.41 -26.15 -15.45
CA ALA A 359 -23.90 -27.27 -14.66
C ALA A 359 -25.41 -27.19 -14.32
N LYS A 360 -26.04 -26.02 -14.54
CA LYS A 360 -27.46 -25.77 -14.26
C LYS A 360 -28.35 -25.72 -15.51
N ALA A 361 -27.74 -25.57 -16.68
CA ALA A 361 -28.38 -25.69 -18.00
C ALA A 361 -28.34 -27.16 -18.44
#